data_AF-A0A450V081-F1
#
_entry.id   AF-A0A450V081-F1
#
_cell.length_a   1.000
_cell.length_b   1.000
_cell.length_c   1.000
_cell.angle_alpha   90.00
_cell.angle_beta   90.00
_cell.angle_gamma   90.00
#
_symmetry.space_group_name_H-M   'P 1'
#
loop_
_entity.id
_entity.type
_entity.pdbx_description
1 polymer ?
#
loop_
_entity_poly.entity_id
_entity_poly.type
_entity_poly.pdbx_seq_one_letter_code
_entity_poly.pdbx_strand_id
1 'polypeptide(L)' 'MDYFPEELAVFACLKQQGLPVMVYPGSLGALAEIPEGLHPVAPRELRDLIVVSLRLKGRGSARSVRASSGTATP' A
#
# COMPACT_ATOMS: atom_id res chain seq x y z
N MET A 1 6.52 -0.72 18.46
CA MET A 1 7.15 -1.36 17.27
C MET A 1 6.06 -2.06 16.44
N ASP A 2 4.82 -1.56 16.54
CA ASP A 2 3.58 -2.26 16.20
C ASP A 2 2.84 -1.41 15.17
N TYR A 3 3.56 -1.05 14.12
CA TYR A 3 2.98 -0.35 12.97
C TYR A 3 2.96 -1.26 11.76
N PHE A 4 4.04 -2.00 11.57
CA PHE A 4 4.23 -2.85 10.41
C PHE A 4 3.29 -4.08 10.42
N PRO A 5 3.17 -4.87 11.51
CA PRO A 5 2.19 -5.95 11.59
C PRO A 5 0.73 -5.48 11.44
N GLU A 6 0.42 -4.29 11.97
CA GLU A 6 -0.90 -3.66 11.95
C GLU A 6 -1.30 -3.27 10.52
N GLU A 7 -0.38 -2.67 9.76
CA GLU A 7 -0.60 -2.39 8.33
C GLU A 7 -0.83 -3.69 7.53
N LEU A 8 -0.01 -4.71 7.77
CA LEU A 8 -0.19 -6.04 7.16
C LEU A 8 -1.57 -6.63 7.49
N ALA A 9 -2.04 -6.50 8.74
CA ALA A 9 -3.36 -6.96 9.14
C ALA A 9 -4.49 -6.27 8.37
N VAL A 10 -4.37 -4.96 8.10
CA VAL A 10 -5.33 -4.22 7.28
C VAL A 10 -5.43 -4.84 5.87
N PHE A 11 -4.29 -5.14 5.22
CA PHE A 11 -4.31 -5.75 3.88
C PHE A 11 -4.89 -7.16 3.86
N ALA A 12 -4.66 -7.96 4.92
CA ALA A 12 -5.26 -9.27 5.06
C ALA A 12 -6.80 -9.17 5.15
N CYS A 13 -7.30 -8.26 5.99
CA CYS A 13 -8.73 -7.99 6.14
C CYS A 13 -9.36 -7.50 4.83
N LEU A 14 -8.72 -6.56 4.11
CA LEU A 14 -9.22 -6.05 2.83
C LEU A 14 -9.35 -7.17 1.78
N LYS A 15 -8.37 -8.08 1.73
CA LYS A 15 -8.46 -9.23 0.83
C LYS A 15 -9.62 -10.16 1.19
N GLN A 16 -9.86 -10.44 2.47
CA GLN A 16 -11.02 -11.23 2.90
C GLN A 16 -12.34 -10.58 2.49
N GLN A 17 -12.37 -9.25 2.36
CA GLN A 17 -13.53 -8.49 1.87
C GLN A 17 -13.63 -8.43 0.33
N GLY A 18 -12.78 -9.14 -0.40
CA GLY A 18 -12.82 -9.17 -1.86
C GLY A 18 -12.04 -8.04 -2.54
N LEU A 19 -11.10 -7.39 -1.83
CA LEU A 19 -10.18 -6.39 -2.38
C LEU A 19 -8.75 -6.97 -2.45
N PRO A 20 -8.41 -7.79 -3.45
CA PRO A 20 -7.17 -8.58 -3.44
C PRO A 20 -5.95 -7.85 -4.01
N VAL A 21 -6.10 -6.61 -4.49
CA VAL A 21 -5.03 -5.86 -5.18
C VAL A 21 -4.58 -4.68 -4.31
N MET A 22 -3.30 -4.67 -3.94
CA MET A 22 -2.64 -3.52 -3.34
C MET A 22 -1.85 -2.77 -4.41
N VAL A 23 -2.12 -1.48 -4.57
CA VAL A 23 -1.38 -0.58 -5.47
C VAL A 23 -0.58 0.41 -4.63
N TYR A 24 0.74 0.49 -4.85
CA TYR A 24 1.62 1.34 -4.04
C TYR A 24 2.68 2.06 -4.90
N PRO A 25 2.93 3.37 -4.70
CA PRO A 25 4.03 4.07 -5.38
C PRO A 25 5.38 3.64 -4.80
N GLY A 26 6.21 2.99 -5.63
CA GLY A 26 7.48 2.42 -5.20
C GLY A 26 7.38 0.96 -4.74
N SER A 27 8.38 0.50 -4.00
CA SER A 27 8.42 -0.84 -3.41
C SER A 27 8.13 -0.77 -1.91
N LEU A 28 7.27 -1.66 -1.43
CA LEU A 28 7.02 -1.90 -0.02
C LEU A 28 7.65 -3.24 0.34
N GLY A 29 8.97 -3.25 0.58
CA GLY A 29 9.87 -4.42 0.57
C GLY A 29 9.25 -5.73 1.05
N ALA A 30 9.05 -5.89 2.36
CA ALA A 30 8.51 -7.12 2.93
C ALA A 30 7.11 -7.50 2.41
N LEU A 31 6.28 -6.53 2.02
CA LEU A 31 4.95 -6.80 1.49
C LEU A 31 4.98 -7.27 0.02
N ALA A 32 6.00 -6.85 -0.74
CA ALA A 32 6.27 -7.39 -2.07
C ALA A 32 6.89 -8.81 -2.01
N GLU A 33 7.68 -9.10 -0.98
CA GLU A 33 8.34 -10.40 -0.78
C GLU A 33 7.38 -11.53 -0.33
N ILE A 34 6.29 -11.19 0.39
CA ILE A 34 5.35 -12.19 0.92
C ILE A 34 4.65 -13.00 -0.21
N PRO A 35 4.08 -12.37 -1.25
CA PRO A 35 3.51 -13.09 -2.40
C PRO A 35 4.54 -13.89 -3.22
N GLU A 36 5.82 -13.53 -3.14
CA GLU A 36 6.91 -14.27 -3.77
C GLU A 36 7.28 -15.56 -3.01
N GLY A 37 6.67 -15.81 -1.85
CA GLY A 37 6.88 -17.02 -1.06
C GLY A 37 8.11 -16.97 -0.14
N LEU A 38 8.76 -15.80 -0.01
CA LEU A 38 9.93 -15.62 0.86
C LEU A 38 9.58 -15.64 2.35
N HIS A 39 8.28 -15.50 2.68
CA HIS A 39 7.76 -15.48 4.05
C HIS A 39 6.67 -16.54 4.23
N PRO A 40 7.02 -17.84 4.32
CA PRO A 40 6.05 -18.94 4.33
C PRO A 40 5.12 -18.95 5.54
N VAL A 41 5.54 -18.31 6.65
CA VAL A 41 4.77 -18.16 7.89
C VAL A 41 3.74 -17.04 7.83
N ALA A 42 3.73 -16.22 6.77
CA ALA A 42 2.78 -15.13 6.64
C ALA A 42 1.32 -15.66 6.50
N PRO A 43 0.32 -14.91 6.98
CA PRO A 43 -1.09 -15.20 6.72
C PRO A 43 -1.35 -15.51 5.24
N ARG A 44 -2.21 -16.49 4.99
CA ARG A 44 -2.53 -16.92 3.61
C ARG A 44 -3.02 -15.75 2.77
N GLU A 45 -3.81 -14.88 3.39
CA GLU A 45 -4.34 -13.67 2.78
C GLU A 45 -3.21 -12.83 2.18
N LEU A 46 -2.13 -12.62 2.93
CA LEU A 46 -1.00 -11.82 2.47
C LEU A 46 -0.17 -12.55 1.41
N ARG A 47 0.01 -13.86 1.53
CA ARG A 47 0.69 -14.69 0.51
C ARG A 47 -0.05 -14.69 -0.82
N ASP A 48 -1.37 -14.65 -0.80
CA ASP A 48 -2.19 -14.65 -2.00
C ASP A 48 -2.45 -13.21 -2.53
N LEU A 49 -1.99 -12.14 -1.85
CA LEU A 49 -2.25 -10.74 -2.22
C LEU A 49 -1.56 -10.36 -3.53
N ILE A 50 -2.24 -9.61 -4.40
CA ILE A 50 -1.65 -9.09 -5.65
C ILE A 50 -1.02 -7.72 -5.34
N VAL A 51 0.30 -7.62 -5.43
CA VAL A 51 1.03 -6.38 -5.18
C VAL A 51 1.45 -5.72 -6.49
N VAL A 52 1.03 -4.47 -6.68
CA VAL A 52 1.34 -3.67 -7.86
C VAL A 52 2.17 -2.45 -7.45
N SER A 53 3.47 -2.53 -7.70
CA SER A 53 4.40 -1.41 -7.50
C SER A 53 4.37 -0.44 -8.68
N LEU A 54 3.99 0.80 -8.42
CA LEU A 54 3.98 1.86 -9.43
C LEU A 54 5.32 2.60 -9.47
N ARG A 55 5.87 2.76 -10.68
CA ARG A 55 6.96 3.71 -10.95
C ARG A 55 6.36 4.98 -11.53
N LEU A 56 6.23 6.01 -10.71
CA LEU A 56 5.70 7.29 -11.14
C LEU A 56 6.76 8.05 -11.93
N LYS A 57 6.49 8.30 -13.22
CA LYS A 57 7.29 9.21 -14.04
C LYS A 57 6.62 10.56 -14.06
N GLY A 58 7.33 11.59 -13.60
CA GLY A 58 6.85 12.97 -13.69
C GLY A 58 6.56 13.33 -15.14
N ARG A 59 5.36 13.86 -15.41
CA ARG A 59 5.08 14.58 -16.66
C ARG A 59 5.54 16.02 -16.41
N GLY A 60 6.44 16.55 -17.23
CA GLY A 60 7.06 17.86 -17.03
C GLY A 60 6.03 18.96 -16.66
N SER A 61 6.43 19.84 -15.74
CA SER A 61 5.71 21.03 -15.23
C SER A 61 4.17 20.95 -15.22
N ALA A 62 3.59 19.90 -14.64
CA ALA A 62 2.23 20.01 -14.11
C ALA A 62 2.32 20.75 -12.77
N ARG A 63 1.83 22.00 -12.72
CA ARG A 63 1.72 22.79 -11.48
C ARG A 63 1.03 21.94 -10.41
N SER A 64 1.72 21.71 -9.30
CA SER A 64 1.11 21.13 -8.09
C SER A 64 -0.05 22.02 -7.65
N VAL A 65 -1.26 21.46 -7.61
CA VAL A 65 -2.41 22.13 -7.01
C VAL A 65 -2.15 22.11 -5.50
N ARG A 66 -1.67 23.22 -4.94
CA ARG A 66 -1.64 23.40 -3.49
C ARG A 66 -3.08 23.33 -2.99
N ALA A 67 -3.39 22.32 -2.19
CA ALA A 67 -4.61 22.32 -1.40
C ALA A 67 -4.57 23.56 -0.49
N SER A 68 -5.45 24.53 -0.75
CA SER A 68 -5.61 25.69 0.11
C SER A 68 -6.19 25.21 1.44
N SER A 69 -5.37 25.24 2.49
CA SER A 69 -5.84 25.14 3.86
C SER A 69 -6.66 26.40 4.17
N GLY A 70 -7.97 26.34 3.94
CA GLY A 70 -8.91 27.33 4.44
C GLY A 70 -8.99 27.21 5.96
N THR A 71 -8.31 28.09 6.68
CA THR A 71 -8.55 28.29 8.11
C THR A 71 -9.91 28.95 8.26
N ALA A 72 -10.93 28.16 8.62
CA ALA A 72 -12.16 28.69 9.19
C ALA A 72 -11.85 29.08 10.65
N THR A 73 -11.73 30.37 10.91
CA THR A 73 -11.79 30.93 12.26
C THR A 73 -13.26 31.12 12.65
N PRO A 74 -13.65 30.83 13.90
CA PRO A 74 -15.03 30.99 14.39
C PRO A 74 -15.48 32.45 14.47
#